data_AF-A0A528VGU3-F1
#
_entry.id   AF-A0A528VGU3-F1
#
_cell.length_a   1.000
_cell.length_b   1.000
_cell.length_c   1.000
_cell.angle_alpha   90.00
_cell.angle_beta   90.00
_cell.angle_gamma   90.00
#
_symmetry.space_group_name_H-M   'P 1'
#
loop_
_entity.id
_entity.type
_entity.pdbx_description
1 polymer ?
#
loop_
_entity_poly.entity_id
_entity_poly.type
_entity_poly.pdbx_seq_one_letter_code
_entity_poly.pdbx_strand_id
1 'polypeptide(L)'
;MLESLLWSIGGKVDNPLAAIAGKIDNPLAAIAGALMAIGAGRLDEAKIPLGWLENLANQFPNVPDGPVLLARQRRLRGEATDTRHHRALLLEAARRGVPGFSLALDWLNEELALYATHSDCAEAAKRFRRLALMADPSRTFTVLRVG
;
A
#
# COMPACT_ATOMS: atom_id res chain seq x y z
N MET A 1 33.11 8.20 19.68
CA MET A 1 32.72 9.59 19.35
C MET A 1 33.08 9.89 17.89
N LEU A 2 32.51 9.15 16.94
CA LEU A 2 32.71 9.29 15.49
C LEU A 2 31.48 8.70 14.75
N GLU A 3 30.27 9.15 15.10
CA GLU A 3 29.03 8.74 14.41
C GLU A 3 28.16 9.92 13.92
N SER A 4 28.53 11.17 14.19
CA SER A 4 27.63 12.30 13.96
C SER A 4 27.88 13.12 12.69
N LEU A 5 28.64 12.61 11.70
CA LEU A 5 29.07 13.45 10.56
C LEU A 5 28.81 12.87 9.16
N LEU A 6 27.89 11.92 9.01
CA LEU A 6 27.51 11.36 7.70
C LEU A 6 26.07 11.70 7.25
N TRP A 7 25.35 12.57 7.97
CA TRP A 7 24.03 13.06 7.53
C TRP A 7 24.09 14.34 6.66
N SER A 8 25.27 14.76 6.22
CA SER A 8 25.40 16.00 5.46
C SER A 8 25.29 15.77 3.94
N ILE A 9 24.12 16.15 3.41
CA ILE A 9 23.89 16.82 2.11
C ILE A 9 24.18 16.02 0.82
N GLY A 10 23.10 15.68 0.11
CA GLY A 10 23.09 15.54 -1.35
C GLY A 10 23.43 14.16 -1.90
N GLY A 11 22.43 13.28 -2.01
CA GLY A 11 22.55 12.02 -2.72
C GLY A 11 21.34 11.78 -3.63
N LYS A 12 21.59 11.68 -4.94
CA LYS A 12 20.61 11.33 -5.98
C LYS A 12 19.72 10.16 -5.58
N VAL A 13 18.46 10.22 -6.00
CA VAL A 13 17.44 9.19 -5.82
C VAL A 13 17.70 8.01 -6.77
N ASP A 14 18.83 7.33 -6.61
CA ASP A 14 19.22 6.20 -7.45
C ASP A 14 18.97 4.84 -6.76
N ASN A 15 18.36 4.82 -5.57
CA ASN A 15 18.05 3.60 -4.84
C ASN A 15 16.67 3.65 -4.14
N PRO A 16 15.66 2.91 -4.62
CA PRO A 16 14.35 2.78 -3.95
C PRO A 16 14.48 2.32 -2.50
N LEU A 17 15.53 1.59 -2.13
CA LEU A 17 15.78 1.12 -0.77
C LEU A 17 16.20 2.24 0.20
N ALA A 18 16.85 3.30 -0.31
CA ALA A 18 17.23 4.45 0.52
C ALA A 18 16.01 5.29 0.93
N ALA A 19 15.02 5.42 0.03
CA ALA A 19 13.70 5.98 0.35
C ALA A 19 12.92 5.13 1.37
N ILE A 20 13.35 3.89 1.62
CA ILE A 20 12.72 2.96 2.56
C ILE A 20 13.32 3.02 3.96
N ALA A 21 14.56 3.49 4.12
CA ALA A 21 15.19 3.64 5.43
C ALA A 21 14.88 4.99 6.12
N GLY A 22 14.67 6.08 5.36
CA GLY A 22 14.45 7.45 5.91
C GLY A 22 13.02 7.75 6.40
N LYS A 23 12.23 6.74 6.77
CA LYS A 23 10.78 6.68 6.52
C LYS A 23 9.80 7.36 7.49
N ILE A 24 10.22 8.29 8.34
CA ILE A 24 9.25 9.09 9.14
C ILE A 24 8.86 10.39 8.44
N ASP A 25 9.74 10.96 7.60
CA ASP A 25 9.53 12.33 7.08
C ASP A 25 8.71 12.40 5.77
N ASN A 26 8.47 11.27 5.08
CA ASN A 26 7.69 11.27 3.83
C ASN A 26 6.88 9.97 3.63
N PRO A 27 5.62 9.90 4.12
CA PRO A 27 4.76 8.73 3.93
C PRO A 27 4.50 8.39 2.46
N LEU A 28 4.43 9.38 1.56
CA LEU A 28 4.17 9.13 0.14
C LEU A 28 5.33 8.41 -0.53
N ALA A 29 6.57 8.84 -0.27
CA ALA A 29 7.77 8.13 -0.75
C ALA A 29 7.83 6.71 -0.18
N ALA A 30 7.44 6.55 1.09
CA ALA A 30 7.41 5.26 1.74
C ALA A 30 6.45 4.27 1.07
N ILE A 31 5.25 4.73 0.74
CA ILE A 31 4.22 3.97 0.04
C ILE A 31 4.66 3.66 -1.39
N ALA A 32 5.18 4.65 -2.13
CA ALA A 32 5.66 4.45 -3.49
C ALA A 32 6.77 3.38 -3.56
N GLY A 33 7.74 3.43 -2.64
CA GLY A 33 8.80 2.42 -2.55
C GLY A 33 8.24 1.03 -2.23
N ALA A 34 7.26 0.93 -1.34
CA ALA A 34 6.61 -0.33 -1.01
C ALA A 34 5.79 -0.89 -2.19
N LEU A 35 5.04 -0.04 -2.91
CA LEU A 35 4.31 -0.42 -4.12
C LEU A 35 5.24 -1.00 -5.18
N MET A 36 6.35 -0.32 -5.47
CA MET A 36 7.33 -0.81 -6.44
C MET A 36 7.96 -2.14 -6.01
N ALA A 37 8.35 -2.26 -4.74
CA ALA A 37 8.97 -3.48 -4.23
C ALA A 37 8.01 -4.68 -4.25
N ILE A 38 6.75 -4.49 -3.84
CA ILE A 38 5.72 -5.53 -3.87
C ILE A 38 5.34 -5.87 -5.31
N GLY A 39 5.08 -4.87 -6.14
CA GLY A 39 4.68 -5.05 -7.54
C GLY A 39 5.74 -5.75 -8.38
N ALA A 40 7.02 -5.55 -8.07
CA ALA A 40 8.12 -6.25 -8.72
C ALA A 40 8.41 -7.65 -8.11
N GLY A 41 7.75 -8.04 -7.01
CA GLY A 41 8.07 -9.28 -6.29
C GLY A 41 9.42 -9.25 -5.56
N ARG A 42 9.95 -8.05 -5.27
CA ARG A 42 11.31 -7.83 -4.74
C ARG A 42 11.33 -7.36 -3.30
N LEU A 43 10.21 -7.43 -2.58
CA LEU A 43 10.15 -6.97 -1.19
C LEU A 43 11.10 -7.79 -0.28
N ASP A 44 11.20 -9.10 -0.51
CA ASP A 44 12.11 -9.97 0.23
C ASP A 44 13.57 -9.71 -0.13
N GLU A 45 13.88 -9.45 -1.42
CA GLU A 45 15.23 -9.04 -1.86
C GLU A 45 15.66 -7.71 -1.22
N ALA A 46 14.70 -6.79 -1.07
CA ALA A 46 14.87 -5.52 -0.40
C ALA A 46 15.08 -5.67 1.13
N LYS A 47 14.97 -6.90 1.66
CA LYS A 47 15.08 -7.23 3.09
C LYS A 47 14.15 -6.39 3.97
N ILE A 48 12.98 -6.03 3.45
CA ILE A 48 12.00 -5.24 4.18
C ILE A 48 11.15 -6.21 5.02
N PRO A 49 11.20 -6.13 6.36
CA PRO A 49 10.43 -7.03 7.19
C PRO A 49 8.93 -6.72 7.10
N LEU A 50 8.07 -7.72 7.29
CA LEU A 50 6.62 -7.52 7.29
C LEU A 50 6.18 -6.51 8.36
N GLY A 51 6.82 -6.52 9.53
CA GLY A 51 6.58 -5.54 10.60
C GLY A 51 6.83 -4.09 10.18
N TRP A 52 7.66 -3.86 9.16
CA TRP A 52 7.83 -2.54 8.57
C TRP A 52 6.57 -2.08 7.82
N LEU A 53 5.89 -2.98 7.09
CA LEU A 53 4.60 -2.70 6.46
C LEU A 53 3.47 -2.54 7.48
N GLU A 54 3.50 -3.29 8.58
CA GLU A 54 2.57 -3.13 9.69
C GLU A 54 2.68 -1.73 10.30
N ASN A 55 3.90 -1.26 10.53
CA ASN A 55 4.14 0.11 10.98
C ASN A 55 3.63 1.13 9.96
N LEU A 56 3.90 0.95 8.67
CA LEU A 56 3.37 1.85 7.63
C LEU A 56 1.84 1.89 7.63
N ALA A 57 1.17 0.74 7.78
CA ALA A 57 -0.28 0.66 7.82
C ALA A 57 -0.88 1.33 9.08
N ASN A 58 -0.16 1.34 10.20
CA ASN A 58 -0.66 1.84 11.49
C ASN A 58 -0.28 3.31 11.78
N GLN A 59 0.88 3.77 11.35
CA GLN A 59 1.40 5.11 11.66
C GLN A 59 0.71 6.24 10.89
N PHE A 60 0.09 5.92 9.75
CA PHE A 60 -0.57 6.90 8.88
C PHE A 60 -2.07 6.57 8.76
N PRO A 61 -2.89 6.88 9.80
CA PRO A 61 -4.29 6.46 9.86
C PRO A 61 -5.18 7.09 8.79
N ASN A 62 -4.73 8.18 8.16
CA ASN A 62 -5.43 8.85 7.06
C ASN A 62 -4.95 8.40 5.68
N VAL A 63 -4.01 7.45 5.62
CA VAL A 63 -3.49 6.91 4.35
C VAL A 63 -4.10 5.53 4.09
N PRO A 64 -4.98 5.40 3.08
CA PRO A 64 -5.61 4.14 2.72
C PRO A 64 -4.63 3.11 2.13
N ASP A 65 -3.54 3.54 1.50
CA ASP A 65 -2.59 2.67 0.79
C ASP A 65 -1.86 1.69 1.73
N GLY A 66 -1.57 2.10 2.97
CA GLY A 66 -0.82 1.27 3.93
C GLY A 66 -1.45 -0.10 4.20
N PRO A 67 -2.72 -0.17 4.64
CA PRO A 67 -3.41 -1.45 4.83
C PRO A 67 -3.53 -2.29 3.55
N VAL A 68 -3.63 -1.65 2.37
CA VAL A 68 -3.65 -2.35 1.07
C VAL A 68 -2.33 -3.07 0.82
N LEU A 69 -1.20 -2.39 1.04
CA LEU A 69 0.14 -2.95 0.88
C LEU A 69 0.35 -4.16 1.78
N LEU A 70 -0.04 -4.03 3.05
CA LEU A 70 0.08 -5.11 4.03
C LEU A 70 -0.78 -6.32 3.65
N ALA A 71 -2.04 -6.08 3.26
CA ALA A 71 -2.95 -7.14 2.81
C ALA A 71 -2.36 -7.87 1.59
N ARG A 72 -1.95 -7.11 0.56
CA ARG A 72 -1.37 -7.68 -0.67
C ARG A 72 -0.14 -8.53 -0.38
N GLN A 73 0.79 -8.02 0.44
CA GLN A 73 2.02 -8.75 0.75
C GLN A 73 1.74 -10.04 1.53
N ARG A 74 0.84 -10.00 2.53
CA ARG A 74 0.45 -11.21 3.28
C ARG A 74 -0.17 -12.26 2.37
N ARG A 75 -1.02 -11.85 1.41
CA ARG A 75 -1.57 -12.78 0.43
C ARG A 75 -0.51 -13.38 -0.48
N LEU A 76 0.43 -12.58 -0.99
CA LEU A 76 1.52 -13.07 -1.84
C LEU A 76 2.42 -14.10 -1.12
N ARG A 77 2.58 -13.97 0.19
CA ARG A 77 3.31 -14.93 1.03
C ARG A 77 2.51 -16.18 1.40
N GLY A 78 1.24 -16.28 0.98
CA GLY A 78 0.34 -17.35 1.41
C GLY A 78 -0.09 -17.25 2.87
N GLU A 79 0.14 -16.11 3.53
CA GLU A 79 -0.21 -15.84 4.93
C GLU A 79 -1.65 -15.32 5.09
N ALA A 80 -2.40 -15.18 3.99
CA ALA A 80 -3.84 -14.86 4.00
C ALA A 80 -4.73 -16.06 4.43
N THR A 81 -4.20 -16.97 5.25
CA THR A 81 -4.94 -18.11 5.82
C THR A 81 -5.98 -17.65 6.86
N ASP A 82 -5.74 -16.51 7.52
CA ASP A 82 -6.75 -15.82 8.32
C ASP A 82 -7.54 -14.84 7.44
N THR A 83 -8.59 -15.37 6.82
CA THR A 83 -9.52 -14.62 5.98
C THR A 83 -10.14 -13.43 6.72
N ARG A 84 -10.32 -13.49 8.04
CA ARG A 84 -10.92 -12.41 8.82
C ARG A 84 -9.95 -11.24 8.95
N HIS A 85 -8.70 -11.53 9.29
CA HIS A 85 -7.69 -10.48 9.41
C HIS A 85 -7.41 -9.79 8.07
N HIS A 86 -7.34 -10.56 6.97
CA HIS A 86 -7.17 -9.99 5.63
C HIS A 86 -8.32 -9.05 5.26
N ARG A 87 -9.58 -9.47 5.47
CA ARG A 87 -10.75 -8.60 5.25
C ARG A 87 -10.70 -7.34 6.12
N ALA A 88 -10.28 -7.44 7.38
CA ALA A 88 -10.19 -6.30 8.27
C ALA A 88 -9.22 -5.22 7.73
N LEU A 89 -8.09 -5.62 7.14
CA LEU A 89 -7.16 -4.68 6.49
C LEU A 89 -7.78 -3.99 5.27
N LEU A 90 -8.49 -4.73 4.42
CA LEU A 90 -9.15 -4.18 3.23
C LEU A 90 -10.28 -3.22 3.60
N LEU A 91 -11.07 -3.57 4.62
CA LEU A 91 -12.13 -2.72 5.14
C LEU A 91 -11.57 -1.47 5.81
N GLU A 92 -10.43 -1.58 6.48
CA GLU A 92 -9.73 -0.43 7.04
C GLU A 92 -9.23 0.51 5.93
N ALA A 93 -8.62 -0.01 4.85
CA ALA A 93 -8.28 0.81 3.68
C ALA A 93 -9.53 1.50 3.10
N ALA A 94 -10.61 0.74 2.90
CA ALA A 94 -11.87 1.27 2.37
C ALA A 94 -12.49 2.36 3.24
N ARG A 95 -12.36 2.23 4.58
CA ARG A 95 -12.81 3.21 5.57
C ARG A 95 -11.98 4.49 5.49
N ARG A 96 -10.66 4.38 5.29
CA ARG A 96 -9.74 5.53 5.16
C ARG A 96 -9.96 6.33 3.89
N GLY A 97 -10.48 5.71 2.83
CA GLY A 97 -10.88 6.40 1.61
C GLY A 97 -10.23 5.82 0.36
N VAL A 98 -10.11 6.65 -0.67
CA VAL A 98 -9.54 6.24 -1.96
C VAL A 98 -8.01 6.22 -1.84
N PRO A 99 -7.33 5.10 -2.19
CA PRO A 99 -5.87 5.04 -2.31
C PRO A 99 -5.30 6.23 -3.09
N GLY A 100 -4.15 6.75 -2.64
CA GLY A 100 -3.47 7.85 -3.31
C GLY A 100 -2.79 7.41 -4.61
N PHE A 101 -2.36 6.15 -4.69
CA PHE A 101 -1.73 5.57 -5.87
C PHE A 101 -2.70 4.67 -6.64
N SER A 102 -2.71 4.79 -7.97
CA SER A 102 -3.61 4.00 -8.84
C SER A 102 -3.39 2.50 -8.68
N LEU A 103 -2.14 2.06 -8.55
CA LEU A 103 -1.81 0.66 -8.32
C LEU A 103 -2.38 0.13 -7.00
N ALA A 104 -2.40 0.94 -5.95
CA ALA A 104 -3.01 0.57 -4.68
C ALA A 104 -4.55 0.52 -4.78
N LEU A 105 -5.17 1.40 -5.58
CA LEU A 105 -6.60 1.32 -5.88
C LEU A 105 -6.94 0.03 -6.63
N ASP A 106 -6.15 -0.33 -7.64
CA ASP A 106 -6.33 -1.56 -8.41
C ASP A 106 -6.21 -2.79 -7.50
N TRP A 107 -5.18 -2.84 -6.65
CA TRP A 107 -5.03 -3.91 -5.67
C TRP A 107 -6.19 -3.97 -4.69
N LEU A 108 -6.63 -2.83 -4.12
CA LEU A 108 -7.76 -2.83 -3.20
C LEU A 108 -9.03 -3.36 -3.87
N ASN A 109 -9.29 -2.99 -5.13
CA ASN A 109 -10.41 -3.51 -5.90
C ASN A 109 -10.29 -5.03 -6.15
N GLU A 110 -9.13 -5.50 -6.60
CA GLU A 110 -8.86 -6.93 -6.80
C GLU A 110 -9.06 -7.75 -5.51
N GLU A 111 -8.50 -7.28 -4.40
CA GLU A 111 -8.55 -7.98 -3.11
C GLU A 111 -9.97 -7.99 -2.53
N LEU A 112 -10.71 -6.87 -2.62
CA LEU A 112 -12.11 -6.82 -2.19
C LEU A 112 -13.02 -7.70 -3.05
N ALA A 113 -12.71 -7.89 -4.33
CA ALA A 113 -13.48 -8.76 -5.22
C ALA A 113 -13.46 -10.23 -4.75
N LEU A 114 -12.38 -10.67 -4.10
CA LEU A 114 -12.29 -12.01 -3.50
C LEU A 114 -13.34 -12.25 -2.39
N TYR A 115 -13.88 -11.17 -1.80
CA TYR A 115 -14.83 -11.20 -0.69
C TYR A 115 -16.16 -10.51 -1.02
N ALA A 116 -16.48 -10.34 -2.31
CA ALA A 116 -17.64 -9.58 -2.75
C ALA A 116 -19.00 -10.17 -2.27
N THR A 117 -19.04 -11.46 -1.93
CA THR A 117 -20.22 -12.15 -1.38
C THR A 117 -20.27 -12.14 0.15
N HIS A 118 -19.19 -11.70 0.81
CA HIS A 118 -19.14 -11.64 2.27
C HIS A 118 -19.82 -10.36 2.76
N SER A 119 -20.67 -10.47 3.78
CA SER A 119 -21.58 -9.40 4.22
C SER A 119 -20.86 -8.12 4.66
N ASP A 120 -19.69 -8.24 5.29
CA ASP A 120 -18.86 -7.11 5.72
C ASP A 120 -18.15 -6.39 4.56
N CYS A 121 -17.88 -7.08 3.44
CA CYS A 121 -17.12 -6.56 2.30
C CYS A 121 -17.96 -6.20 1.08
N ALA A 122 -19.20 -6.69 0.95
CA ALA A 122 -20.01 -6.53 -0.26
C ALA A 122 -20.15 -5.06 -0.72
N GLU A 123 -20.45 -4.15 0.22
CA GLU A 123 -20.59 -2.73 -0.11
C GLU A 123 -19.26 -2.06 -0.45
N ALA A 124 -18.18 -2.41 0.26
CA ALA A 124 -16.84 -1.92 -0.06
C ALA A 124 -16.40 -2.40 -1.45
N ALA A 125 -16.57 -3.69 -1.76
CA ALA A 125 -16.26 -4.26 -3.05
C ALA A 125 -17.04 -3.59 -4.19
N LYS A 126 -18.34 -3.35 -4.00
CA LYS A 126 -19.17 -2.63 -4.97
C LYS A 126 -18.70 -1.19 -5.17
N ARG A 127 -18.38 -0.47 -4.09
CA ARG A 127 -17.87 0.91 -4.13
C ARG A 127 -16.55 1.00 -4.88
N PHE A 128 -15.58 0.18 -4.51
CA PHE A 128 -14.24 0.23 -5.09
C PHE A 128 -14.19 -0.30 -6.53
N ARG A 129 -15.08 -1.22 -6.91
CA ARG A 129 -15.28 -1.57 -8.32
C ARG A 129 -15.70 -0.37 -9.17
N ARG A 130 -16.62 0.46 -8.66
CA ARG A 130 -17.03 1.69 -9.37
C ARG A 130 -15.89 2.69 -9.47
N LEU A 131 -15.13 2.88 -8.39
CA LEU A 131 -13.99 3.79 -8.39
C LEU A 131 -12.88 3.34 -9.35
N ALA A 132 -12.58 2.04 -9.39
CA ALA A 132 -11.60 1.48 -10.32
C ALA A 132 -12.02 1.70 -11.79
N LEU A 133 -13.32 1.59 -12.12
CA LEU A 133 -13.84 1.90 -13.46
C LEU A 133 -13.72 3.37 -13.85
N MET A 134 -13.69 4.28 -12.86
CA MET A 134 -13.51 5.72 -13.08
C MET A 134 -12.04 6.12 -13.11
N ALA A 135 -11.14 5.28 -12.60
CA ALA A 135 -9.73 5.60 -12.48
C ALA A 135 -9.01 5.53 -13.82
N ASP A 136 -7.99 6.38 -13.98
CA ASP A 136 -7.00 6.25 -15.06
C ASP A 136 -5.80 5.43 -14.58
N PRO A 137 -5.71 4.13 -14.93
CA PRO A 137 -4.64 3.26 -14.44
C PRO A 137 -3.26 3.63 -15.02
N SER A 138 -3.21 4.46 -16.07
CA SER A 138 -1.94 4.93 -16.64
C SER A 138 -1.25 6.00 -15.78
N ARG A 139 -1.93 6.54 -14.77
CA ARG A 139 -1.40 7.57 -13.86
C ARG A 139 -0.83 6.95 -12.59
N THR A 140 0.30 7.48 -12.12
CA THR A 140 0.92 7.05 -10.85
C THR A 140 -0.02 7.28 -9.67
N PHE A 141 -0.58 8.48 -9.56
CA PHE A 141 -1.57 8.83 -8.54
C PHE A 141 -2.97 8.57 -9.07
N THR A 142 -3.88 8.25 -8.15
CA THR A 142 -5.29 8.00 -8.48
C THR A 142 -5.93 9.27 -9.04
N VAL A 143 -6.30 9.20 -10.31
CA VAL A 143 -7.08 10.24 -11.00
C VAL A 143 -8.42 9.63 -11.40
N LEU A 144 -9.50 10.20 -10.88
CA LEU A 144 -10.87 9.77 -11.19
C LEU A 144 -11.45 10.65 -12.30
N ARG A 145 -12.01 10.02 -13.33
CA ARG A 145 -12.79 10.69 -14.36
C ARG A 145 -14.22 10.84 -13.87
N VAL A 146 -14.65 12.08 -13.70
CA VAL A 146 -16.04 12.46 -13.43
C VAL A 146 -16.60 13.08 -14.70
N GLY A 147 -17.67 12.49 -15.22
CA GLY A 147 -18.41 12.93 -16.40
C GLY A 147 -19.90 12.93 -16.10
#